data_AF-A0A6V7JHP6-F1
#
_entry.id   AF-A0A6V7JHP6-F1
#
_cell.length_a   1.000
_cell.length_b   1.000
_cell.length_c   1.000
_cell.angle_alpha   90.00
_cell.angle_beta   90.00
_cell.angle_gamma   90.00
#
_symmetry.space_group_name_H-M   'P 1'
#
loop_
_entity.id
_entity.type
_entity.pdbx_description
1 polymer ?
#
loop_
_entity_poly.entity_id
_entity_poly.type
_entity_poly.pdbx_seq_one_letter_code
_entity_poly.pdbx_strand_id
1 'polypeptide(L)' 'FFRKLIYWSKQFGDIYLIWLGPRPLLFLYRMEGVQALLSSGIHIDKSLEYDYLEKWLGRGLVTNK' A
#
# COMPACT_ATOMS: atom_id res chain seq x y z
N PHE A 1 -11.19 5.21 9.05
CA PHE A 1 -10.74 4.70 7.74
C PHE A 1 -10.36 3.22 7.81
N PHE A 2 -9.28 2.83 8.48
CA PHE A 2 -8.77 1.45 8.55
C PHE A 2 -9.78 0.37 8.97
N ARG A 3 -10.70 0.67 9.89
CA ARG A 3 -11.76 -0.28 10.26
C ARG A 3 -12.62 -0.72 9.07
N LYS A 4 -12.86 0.16 8.10
CA LYS A 4 -13.61 -0.16 6.87
C LYS A 4 -12.81 -1.10 5.97
N LEU A 5 -11.50 -0.88 5.84
CA LEU A 5 -10.60 -1.75 5.08
C LEU A 5 -10.56 -3.17 5.66
N ILE A 6 -10.47 -3.29 7.00
CA ILE A 6 -10.52 -4.59 7.69
C ILE A 6 -11.88 -5.25 7.50
N TYR A 7 -12.97 -4.49 7.58
CA TYR A 7 -14.31 -5.01 7.31
C TYR A 7 -14.42 -5.56 5.88
N TRP A 8 -13.93 -4.83 4.88
CA TRP A 8 -13.94 -5.28 3.48
C TRP A 8 -13.05 -6.50 3.22
N SER A 9 -11.92 -6.62 3.92
CA SER A 9 -11.12 -7.86 3.88
C SER A 9 -11.95 -9.08 4.28
N LYS A 10 -12.79 -8.95 5.32
CA LYS A 10 -13.70 -10.04 5.73
C LYS A 10 -14.82 -10.32 4.74
N GLN A 11 -15.14 -9.41 3.83
CA GLN A 11 -16.25 -9.56 2.87
C GLN A 11 -15.78 -10.01 1.49
N PHE A 12 -14.65 -9.48 1.02
CA PHE A 12 -14.13 -9.72 -0.33
C PHE A 12 -12.89 -10.63 -0.34
N GLY A 13 -12.41 -11.03 0.84
CA GLY A 13 -11.25 -11.89 1.02
C GLY A 13 -9.97 -11.13 1.35
N ASP A 14 -8.90 -11.89 1.55
CA ASP A 14 -7.61 -11.35 1.99
C ASP A 14 -6.88 -10.54 0.91
N ILE A 15 -7.40 -10.52 -0.32
CA ILE A 15 -6.90 -9.72 -1.43
C ILE A 15 -8.09 -9.06 -2.11
N TYR A 16 -8.12 -7.73 -2.14
CA TYR A 16 -9.19 -7.00 -2.82
C TYR A 16 -8.70 -5.67 -3.40
N LEU A 17 -9.47 -5.15 -4.35
CA LEU A 17 -9.18 -3.93 -5.08
C LEU A 17 -10.14 -2.82 -4.67
N ILE A 18 -9.63 -1.61 -4.43
CA ILE A 18 -10.43 -0.40 -4.32
C ILE A 18 -10.01 0.55 -5.43
N TRP A 19 -10.98 1.06 -6.19
CA TRP A 19 -10.73 2.11 -7.18
C TRP A 19 -10.87 3.50 -6.54
N LEU A 20 -9.81 4.31 -6.62
CA LEU A 20 -9.84 5.73 -6.33
C LEU A 20 -9.75 6.51 -7.64
N GLY A 21 -10.90 6.81 -8.24
CA GLY A 21 -10.96 7.34 -9.60
C GLY A 21 -10.30 6.36 -10.58
N PRO A 22 -9.35 6.80 -11.43
CA PRO A 22 -8.67 5.91 -12.37
C PRO A 22 -7.55 5.07 -11.72
N ARG A 23 -7.27 5.24 -10.41
CA ARG A 23 -6.18 4.53 -9.74
C ARG A 23 -6.68 3.31 -8.94
N PRO A 24 -6.20 2.10 -9.24
CA PRO A 24 -6.47 0.93 -8.43
C PRO A 24 -5.56 0.88 -7.19
N LEU A 25 -6.14 0.61 -6.02
CA LEU A 25 -5.43 0.28 -4.79
C LEU A 25 -5.66 -1.18 -4.44
N LEU A 26 -4.60 -1.98 -4.50
CA LEU A 26 -4.62 -3.38 -4.11
C LEU A 26 -4.33 -3.50 -2.61
N PHE A 27 -5.26 -4.12 -1.89
CA PHE A 27 -5.09 -4.44 -0.47
C PHE A 27 -4.74 -5.91 -0.31
N LEU A 28 -3.63 -6.18 0.38
CA LEU A 28 -3.12 -7.51 0.67
C LEU A 28 -3.11 -7.72 2.19
N TYR A 29 -3.86 -8.71 2.65
CA TYR A 29 -3.95 -9.15 4.05
C TYR A 29 -3.38 -10.56 4.24
N ARG A 30 -3.18 -11.32 3.16
CA ARG A 30 -2.59 -12.65 3.20
C ARG A 30 -1.09 -12.56 3.50
N MET A 31 -0.65 -13.21 4.57
CA MET A 31 0.71 -13.10 5.11
C MET A 31 1.77 -13.52 4.09
N GLU A 32 1.54 -14.61 3.35
CA GLU A 32 2.48 -15.13 2.35
C GLU A 32 2.66 -14.13 1.21
N GLY A 33 1.58 -13.47 0.78
CA GLY A 33 1.63 -12.44 -0.26
C GLY A 33 2.33 -11.17 0.19
N VAL A 34 2.06 -10.72 1.43
CA VAL A 34 2.73 -9.56 2.03
C VAL A 34 4.23 -9.83 2.19
N GLN A 35 4.60 -11.01 2.70
CA GLN A 35 6.00 -11.39 2.86
C GLN A 35 6.72 -11.46 1.52
N ALA A 36 6.13 -12.10 0.51
CA ALA A 36 6.72 -12.19 -0.82
C ALA A 36 6.94 -10.80 -1.44
N LEU A 37 5.98 -9.89 -1.30
CA LEU A 37 6.09 -8.53 -1.81
C LEU A 37 7.20 -7.73 -1.09
N LEU A 38 7.17 -7.71 0.25
CA LEU A 38 8.13 -6.95 1.07
C LEU A 38 9.55 -7.50 1.01
N SER A 39 9.71 -8.80 0.73
CA SER A 39 11.03 -9.43 0.59
C SER A 39 11.58 -9.34 -0.84
N SER A 40 10.77 -8.96 -1.83
CA SER A 40 11.23 -8.81 -3.21
C SER A 40 11.98 -7.50 -3.40
N GLY A 41 13.08 -7.53 -4.16
CA GLY A 41 13.74 -6.31 -4.65
C GLY A 41 13.09 -5.69 -5.89
N ILE A 42 11.98 -6.27 -6.38
CA ILE A 42 11.36 -5.90 -7.67
C ILE A 42 10.36 -4.75 -7.49
N HIS A 43 9.51 -4.83 -6.46
CA HIS A 43 8.43 -3.85 -6.21
C HIS A 43 8.75 -2.98 -4.98
N ILE A 44 9.95 -2.42 -4.94
CA ILE A 44 10.44 -1.62 -3.80
C ILE A 44 10.15 -0.12 -3.92
N ASP A 45 9.72 0.33 -5.10
CA ASP A 45 9.42 1.72 -5.37
C ASP A 45 8.26 2.20 -4.49
N LYS A 46 8.47 3.33 -3.83
CA LYS A 46 7.45 3.99 -3.01
C LYS A 46 6.35 4.53 -3.91
N SER A 47 5.12 4.45 -3.42
CA SER A 47 3.95 4.94 -4.15
C SER A 47 3.93 6.48 -4.20
N LEU A 48 3.16 7.03 -5.15
CA LEU A 48 3.03 8.48 -5.36
C LEU A 48 2.54 9.23 -4.11
N GLU A 49 1.89 8.55 -3.18
CA GLU A 49 1.43 9.12 -1.92
C GLU A 49 2.59 9.61 -1.03
N TYR A 50 3.79 9.04 -1.19
CA TYR A 50 4.98 9.47 -0.46
C TYR A 50 5.49 10.84 -0.90
N ASP A 51 5.23 11.27 -2.13
CA ASP A 51 5.59 12.61 -2.63
C ASP A 51 4.87 13.70 -1.84
N TYR A 52 3.67 13.40 -1.32
CA TYR A 52 2.95 14.33 -0.44
C TYR A 52 3.61 14.47 0.93
N LEU A 53 4.35 13.45 1.40
CA LEU A 53 5.05 13.46 2.68
C LEU A 53 6.38 14.21 2.61
N GLU A 54 7.01 14.33 1.44
CA GLU A 54 8.29 15.05 1.26
C GLU A 54 8.20 16.50 1.74
N LYS A 55 7.06 17.17 1.51
CA LYS A 55 6.86 18.56 1.96
C LYS A 55 6.89 18.73 3.49
N TRP A 56 6.57 17.67 4.23
CA TRP A 56 6.49 17.69 5.69
C TRP A 56 7.76 17.14 6.34
N LEU A 57 8.34 16.09 5.76
CA LEU A 57 9.44 15.33 6.35
C LEU A 57 10.80 15.62 5.67
N GLY A 58 10.81 16.40 4.60
CA GLY A 58 11.99 16.59 3.75
C GLY A 58 12.37 15.30 3.02
N ARG A 59 13.61 15.26 2.51
CA ARG A 59 14.20 14.06 1.90
C ARG A 59 14.99 13.28 2.96
N GLY A 60 14.63 12.03 3.19
CA GLY A 60 15.34 11.15 4.12
C GLY A 60 14.86 9.71 4.03
N LEU A 61 15.08 8.94 5.11
CA LEU A 61 14.58 7.57 5.37
C LEU A 61 13.42 7.14 4.46
N VAL A 62 12.31 7.80 4.74
CA VAL A 62 10.98 7.41 4.29
C VAL A 62 10.66 8.00 2.92
N THR A 63 11.24 9.13 2.52
CA THR A 63 10.85 9.90 1.33
C THR A 63 11.89 9.90 0.20
N ASN A 64 13.11 9.42 0.47
CA ASN A 64 14.13 9.26 -0.56
C ASN A 64 13.75 8.13 -1.53
N LYS A 65 14.13 8.26 -2.80
CA LYS A 65 13.92 7.21 -3.80
C LYS A 65 14.86 6.03 -3.56
#